data_AF-A7HGF9-F1
#
_entry.id   AF-A7HGF9-F1
#
_cell.length_a   1.000
_cell.length_b   1.000
_cell.length_c   1.000
_cell.angle_alpha   90.00
_cell.angle_beta   90.00
_cell.angle_gamma   90.00
#
_symmetry.space_group_name_H-M   'P 1'
#
loop_
_entity.id
_entity.type
_entity.pdbx_description
1 polymer ?
#
loop_
_entity_poly.entity_id
_entity_poly.type
_entity_poly.pdbx_seq_one_letter_code
_entity_poly.pdbx_strand_id
1 'polypeptide(L)'
;MTGLRHVRADAPGLAALRPDDPARVAAWEHASGCADCARALHEAERLQALLERWEPAPLPAAALERASRSIAAELRREALRRALGAIAAVCASVLVFAGLARSRSGATGDWVRVGLLGGLAIALAAAAVRRPLLVAGVAVLATLAAGLAAGGTPLAGAPGLHCLGTELASAAMVLGAGWLAIRGGGTRPARSALAAAGAAGALAGDAALQATCGAQAELPHLLAFHVGGVLLAAVAASVLLRPRQPAAA
;
A
#
# COMPACT_ATOMS: atom_id res chain seq x y z
N MET A 1 -10.82 30.14 -18.79
CA MET A 1 -11.10 30.13 -20.25
C MET A 1 -10.14 29.24 -21.07
N THR A 2 -9.14 28.57 -20.49
CA THR A 2 -8.21 27.67 -21.20
C THR A 2 -8.79 26.30 -21.58
N GLY A 3 -9.92 25.88 -21.00
CA GLY A 3 -10.57 24.59 -21.32
C GLY A 3 -11.28 24.53 -22.69
N LEU A 4 -11.50 25.67 -23.36
CA LEU A 4 -12.38 25.77 -24.53
C LEU A 4 -11.74 25.31 -25.86
N ARG A 5 -10.41 25.19 -25.93
CA ARG A 5 -9.71 24.74 -27.16
C ARG A 5 -9.76 23.23 -27.39
N HIS A 6 -10.24 22.46 -26.41
CA HIS A 6 -10.18 21.01 -26.47
C HIS A 6 -11.48 20.35 -26.93
N VAL A 7 -12.63 21.05 -26.94
CA VAL A 7 -13.94 20.44 -27.24
C VAL A 7 -13.97 19.71 -28.59
N ARG A 8 -13.41 20.30 -29.66
CA ARG A 8 -13.36 19.66 -30.97
C ARG A 8 -12.46 18.41 -30.99
N ALA A 9 -11.32 18.46 -30.31
CA ALA A 9 -10.39 17.32 -30.24
C ALA A 9 -10.93 16.20 -29.35
N ASP A 10 -11.67 16.56 -28.30
CA ASP A 10 -12.18 15.65 -27.28
C ASP A 10 -13.64 15.25 -27.51
N ALA A 11 -14.26 15.70 -28.61
CA ALA A 11 -15.67 15.45 -28.92
C ALA A 11 -16.08 13.97 -28.82
N PRO A 12 -15.28 12.99 -29.31
CA PRO A 12 -15.60 11.56 -29.13
C PRO A 12 -15.68 11.14 -27.66
N GLY A 13 -14.79 11.67 -26.81
CA GLY A 13 -14.77 11.39 -25.38
C GLY A 13 -15.93 12.07 -24.66
N LEU A 14 -16.21 13.33 -24.97
CA LEU A 14 -17.32 14.10 -24.40
C LEU A 14 -18.69 13.50 -24.78
N ALA A 15 -18.85 13.02 -26.01
CA ALA A 15 -20.06 12.34 -26.46
C ALA A 15 -20.29 10.98 -25.79
N ALA A 16 -19.21 10.31 -25.36
CA ALA A 16 -19.27 9.04 -24.62
C ALA A 16 -19.67 9.21 -23.15
N LEU A 17 -19.60 10.44 -22.60
CA LEU A 17 -20.07 10.73 -21.24
C LEU A 17 -21.59 10.64 -21.16
N ARG A 18 -22.13 10.45 -19.95
CA ARG A 18 -23.58 10.47 -19.75
C ARG A 18 -24.18 11.82 -20.17
N PRO A 19 -25.43 11.87 -20.64
CA PRO A 19 -26.07 13.14 -21.03
C PRO A 19 -26.12 14.19 -19.90
N ASP A 20 -26.16 13.76 -18.64
CA ASP A 20 -26.19 14.59 -17.44
C ASP A 20 -24.80 14.95 -16.88
N ASP A 21 -23.71 14.51 -17.54
CA ASP A 21 -22.35 14.81 -17.10
C ASP A 21 -22.03 16.31 -17.28
N PRO A 22 -21.53 17.01 -16.24
CA PRO A 22 -21.24 18.44 -16.30
C PRO A 22 -20.29 18.83 -17.44
N ALA A 23 -19.30 17.99 -17.76
CA ALA A 23 -18.36 18.26 -18.83
C ALA A 23 -19.02 18.18 -20.21
N ARG A 24 -19.95 17.23 -20.41
CA ARG A 24 -20.73 17.12 -21.65
C ARG A 24 -21.70 18.29 -21.79
N VAL A 25 -22.38 18.69 -20.71
CA VAL A 25 -23.28 19.86 -20.71
C VAL A 25 -22.52 21.15 -21.06
N ALA A 26 -21.38 21.40 -20.41
CA ALA A 26 -20.56 22.58 -20.67
C ALA A 26 -20.01 22.61 -22.11
N ALA A 27 -19.68 21.43 -22.68
CA ALA A 27 -19.25 21.32 -24.07
C ALA A 27 -20.36 21.70 -25.06
N TRP A 28 -21.60 21.27 -24.78
CA TRP A 28 -22.77 21.62 -25.59
C TRP A 28 -23.18 23.08 -25.47
N GLU A 29 -23.07 23.65 -24.27
CA GLU A 29 -23.25 25.08 -24.05
C GLU A 29 -22.26 25.90 -24.91
N HIS A 30 -20.97 25.53 -24.89
CA HIS A 30 -19.98 26.17 -25.75
C HIS A 30 -20.28 25.98 -27.25
N ALA A 31 -20.65 24.76 -27.66
CA ALA A 31 -20.95 24.43 -29.04
C ALA A 31 -22.11 25.25 -29.60
N SER A 32 -23.06 25.68 -28.77
CA SER A 32 -24.16 26.57 -29.20
C SER A 32 -23.65 27.90 -29.79
N GLY A 33 -22.46 28.36 -29.36
CA GLY A 33 -21.78 29.55 -29.88
C GLY A 33 -20.67 29.28 -30.90
N CYS A 34 -20.37 28.01 -31.22
CA CYS A 34 -19.24 27.65 -32.09
C CYS A 34 -19.61 26.49 -33.04
N ALA A 35 -19.85 26.83 -34.32
CA ALA A 35 -20.30 25.88 -35.33
C ALA A 35 -19.37 24.67 -35.54
N ASP A 36 -18.06 24.85 -35.43
CA ASP A 36 -17.09 23.76 -35.58
C ASP A 36 -17.15 22.76 -34.43
N CYS A 37 -17.27 23.25 -33.19
CA CYS A 37 -17.43 22.42 -32.01
C CYS A 37 -18.77 21.68 -32.01
N ALA A 38 -19.86 22.36 -32.41
CA ALA A 38 -21.16 21.73 -32.57
C ALA A 38 -21.12 20.59 -33.59
N ARG A 39 -20.50 20.80 -34.75
CA ARG A 39 -20.36 19.76 -35.78
C ARG A 39 -19.59 18.56 -35.25
N ALA A 40 -18.47 18.78 -34.57
CA ALA A 40 -17.66 17.71 -34.01
C ALA A 40 -18.42 16.88 -32.96
N LEU A 41 -19.20 17.53 -32.07
CA LEU A 41 -20.02 16.83 -31.08
C LEU A 41 -21.17 16.03 -31.72
N HIS A 42 -21.86 16.60 -32.72
CA HIS A 42 -22.91 15.87 -33.45
C HIS A 42 -22.34 14.65 -34.18
N GLU A 43 -21.18 14.79 -34.81
CA GLU A 43 -20.52 13.69 -35.52
C GLU A 43 -20.06 12.60 -34.55
N ALA A 44 -19.54 12.99 -33.37
CA ALA A 44 -19.20 12.07 -32.29
C ALA A 44 -20.43 11.33 -31.74
N GLU A 45 -21.55 12.02 -31.48
CA GLU A 45 -22.80 11.38 -31.04
C GLU A 45 -23.36 10.42 -32.10
N ARG A 46 -23.28 10.81 -33.38
CA ARG A 46 -23.68 9.94 -34.49
C ARG A 46 -22.83 8.67 -34.54
N LEU A 47 -21.52 8.79 -34.34
CA LEU A 47 -20.61 7.66 -34.28
C LEU A 47 -20.92 6.76 -33.07
N GLN A 48 -21.19 7.32 -31.89
CA GLN A 48 -21.61 6.55 -30.71
C GLN A 48 -22.90 5.77 -30.98
N ALA A 49 -23.91 6.41 -31.58
CA ALA A 49 -25.15 5.74 -31.95
C ALA A 49 -24.98 4.63 -33.02
N LEU A 50 -23.93 4.71 -33.85
CA LEU A 50 -23.57 3.62 -34.78
C LEU A 50 -22.87 2.48 -34.04
N LEU A 51 -21.97 2.80 -33.10
CA LEU A 51 -21.26 1.82 -32.27
C LEU A 51 -22.18 1.09 -31.30
N GLU A 52 -23.18 1.76 -30.72
CA GLU A 52 -24.19 1.13 -29.85
C GLU A 52 -25.03 0.08 -30.57
N ARG A 53 -25.26 0.26 -31.87
CA ARG A 53 -25.97 -0.70 -32.74
C ARG A 53 -25.05 -1.78 -33.30
N TRP A 54 -23.74 -1.60 -33.16
CA TRP A 54 -22.79 -2.59 -33.62
C TRP A 54 -22.70 -3.72 -32.60
N GLU A 55 -23.19 -4.90 -32.98
CA GLU A 55 -22.98 -6.12 -32.23
C GLU A 55 -21.64 -6.74 -32.66
N PRO A 56 -20.57 -6.63 -31.85
CA PRO A 56 -19.33 -7.30 -32.17
C PRO A 56 -19.55 -8.80 -32.18
N ALA A 57 -18.99 -9.49 -33.17
CA ALA A 57 -18.99 -10.94 -33.19
C ALA A 57 -18.36 -11.46 -31.88
N PRO A 58 -18.94 -12.50 -31.25
CA PRO A 58 -18.41 -13.04 -30.02
C PRO A 58 -16.95 -13.48 -30.22
N LEU A 59 -16.08 -13.06 -29.31
CA LEU A 59 -14.69 -13.49 -29.34
C LEU A 59 -14.63 -15.02 -29.21
N PRO A 60 -13.80 -15.71 -30.02
CA PRO A 60 -13.61 -17.14 -29.86
C PRO A 60 -13.16 -17.45 -28.42
N ALA A 61 -13.81 -18.42 -27.77
CA ALA A 61 -13.49 -18.79 -26.38
C ALA A 61 -11.99 -19.07 -26.17
N ALA A 62 -11.34 -19.70 -27.15
CA ALA A 62 -9.91 -19.97 -27.14
C ALA A 62 -9.04 -18.69 -27.17
N ALA A 63 -9.49 -17.62 -27.84
CA ALA A 63 -8.79 -16.34 -27.85
C ALA A 63 -8.90 -15.65 -26.49
N LEU A 64 -10.10 -15.66 -25.88
CA LEU A 64 -10.32 -15.13 -24.54
C LEU A 64 -9.51 -15.92 -23.49
N GLU A 65 -9.49 -17.24 -23.56
CA GLU A 65 -8.72 -18.10 -22.65
C GLU A 65 -7.21 -17.88 -22.79
N ARG A 66 -6.71 -17.66 -24.01
CA ARG A 66 -5.31 -17.34 -24.24
C ARG A 66 -4.95 -15.98 -23.63
N ALA A 67 -5.79 -14.97 -23.86
CA ALA A 67 -5.60 -13.64 -23.30
C ALA A 67 -5.64 -13.67 -21.76
N SER A 68 -6.64 -14.35 -21.18
CA SER A 68 -6.80 -14.47 -19.73
C SER A 68 -5.64 -15.21 -19.07
N ARG A 69 -5.13 -16.30 -19.68
CA ARG A 69 -3.94 -17.01 -19.20
C ARG A 69 -2.69 -16.14 -19.22
N SER A 70 -2.49 -15.36 -20.29
CA SER A 70 -1.36 -14.43 -20.41
C SER A 70 -1.41 -13.36 -19.31
N ILE A 71 -2.58 -12.74 -19.13
CA ILE A 71 -2.81 -11.74 -18.07
C ILE A 71 -2.59 -12.36 -16.69
N ALA A 72 -3.16 -13.54 -16.42
CA ALA A 72 -3.00 -14.22 -15.15
C ALA A 72 -1.53 -14.59 -14.85
N ALA A 73 -0.77 -15.02 -15.87
CA ALA A 73 0.65 -15.30 -15.73
C ALA A 73 1.45 -14.04 -15.38
N GLU A 74 1.18 -12.92 -16.04
CA GLU A 74 1.85 -11.65 -15.74
C GLU A 74 1.50 -11.13 -14.34
N LEU A 75 0.22 -11.19 -13.96
CA LEU A 75 -0.22 -10.83 -12.60
C LEU A 75 0.43 -11.72 -11.53
N ARG A 76 0.61 -13.02 -11.78
CA ARG A 76 1.34 -13.92 -10.86
C ARG A 76 2.82 -13.54 -10.75
N ARG A 77 3.48 -13.23 -11.87
CA ARG A 77 4.89 -12.77 -11.87
C ARG A 77 5.05 -11.45 -11.13
N GLU A 78 4.13 -10.51 -11.34
CA GLU A 78 4.12 -9.24 -10.61
C GLU A 78 3.88 -9.45 -9.11
N ALA A 79 2.90 -10.29 -8.74
CA ALA A 79 2.64 -10.63 -7.34
C ALA A 79 3.83 -11.31 -6.65
N LEU A 80 4.54 -12.22 -7.35
CA LEU A 80 5.74 -12.86 -6.82
C LEU A 80 6.89 -11.86 -6.63
N ARG A 81 7.16 -11.01 -7.63
CA ARG A 81 8.19 -9.95 -7.50
C ARG A 81 7.92 -9.03 -6.32
N ARG A 82 6.65 -8.70 -6.07
CA ARG A 82 6.21 -7.92 -4.90
C ARG A 82 6.46 -8.63 -3.58
N ALA A 83 6.07 -9.90 -3.50
CA ALA A 83 6.27 -10.72 -2.32
C ALA A 83 7.76 -10.81 -1.98
N LEU A 84 8.59 -11.13 -2.96
CA LEU A 84 10.04 -11.23 -2.80
C LEU A 84 10.67 -9.89 -2.42
N GLY A 85 10.24 -8.78 -3.04
CA GLY A 85 10.71 -7.44 -2.69
C GLY A 85 10.37 -7.06 -1.24
N ALA A 86 9.15 -7.34 -0.79
CA ALA A 86 8.72 -7.08 0.59
C ALA A 86 9.48 -7.95 1.59
N ILE A 87 9.64 -9.25 1.31
CA ILE A 87 10.43 -10.17 2.13
C ILE A 87 11.89 -9.69 2.22
N ALA A 88 12.50 -9.35 1.09
CA ALA A 88 13.88 -8.86 1.05
C ALA A 88 14.04 -7.56 1.85
N ALA A 89 13.09 -6.64 1.77
CA ALA A 89 13.10 -5.40 2.55
C ALA A 89 12.98 -5.65 4.06
N VAL A 90 12.10 -6.57 4.48
CA VAL A 90 11.98 -6.96 5.89
C VAL A 90 13.24 -7.65 6.38
N CYS A 91 13.79 -8.60 5.61
CA CYS A 91 15.06 -9.24 5.95
C CYS A 91 16.19 -8.22 6.09
N ALA A 92 16.32 -7.27 5.14
CA ALA A 92 17.31 -6.22 5.21
C ALA A 92 17.12 -5.34 6.46
N SER A 93 15.87 -4.98 6.79
CA SER A 93 15.57 -4.22 8.00
C SER A 93 15.99 -4.98 9.27
N VAL A 94 15.57 -6.24 9.40
CA VAL A 94 15.97 -7.12 10.52
C VAL A 94 17.49 -7.19 10.64
N LEU A 95 18.22 -7.39 9.54
CA LEU A 95 19.68 -7.47 9.55
C LEU A 95 20.35 -6.15 9.97
N VAL A 96 19.88 -5.01 9.46
CA VAL A 96 20.40 -3.69 9.83
C VAL A 96 20.19 -3.43 11.32
N PHE A 97 18.97 -3.64 11.83
CA PHE A 97 18.66 -3.36 13.22
C PHE A 97 19.25 -4.39 14.19
N ALA A 98 19.35 -5.66 13.81
CA ALA A 98 20.08 -6.67 14.57
C ALA A 98 21.58 -6.36 14.63
N GLY A 99 22.18 -5.87 13.53
CA GLY A 99 23.56 -5.39 13.51
C GLY A 99 23.80 -4.23 14.48
N LEU A 100 22.89 -3.26 14.51
CA LEU A 100 22.91 -2.15 15.47
C LEU A 100 22.75 -2.66 16.92
N ALA A 101 21.82 -3.59 17.15
CA ALA A 101 21.60 -4.20 18.47
C ALA A 101 22.83 -4.96 18.97
N ARG A 102 23.61 -5.59 18.07
CA ARG A 102 24.84 -6.31 18.41
C ARG A 102 25.89 -5.45 19.09
N SER A 103 25.92 -4.16 18.77
CA SER A 103 26.83 -3.22 19.40
C SER A 103 26.46 -2.87 20.85
N ARG A 104 25.25 -3.25 21.31
CA ARG A 104 24.68 -2.83 22.60
C ARG A 104 24.35 -3.98 23.56
N SER A 105 24.04 -5.18 23.07
CA SER A 105 23.83 -6.36 23.92
C SER A 105 24.50 -7.62 23.36
N GLY A 106 25.21 -8.32 24.23
CA GLY A 106 25.80 -9.64 23.97
C GLY A 106 25.02 -10.80 24.60
N ALA A 107 23.91 -10.54 25.29
CA ALA A 107 23.19 -11.56 26.04
C ALA A 107 22.45 -12.53 25.11
N THR A 108 22.64 -13.84 25.29
CA THR A 108 22.04 -14.89 24.45
C THR A 108 20.51 -14.81 24.41
N GLY A 109 19.86 -14.44 25.52
CA GLY A 109 18.41 -14.32 25.61
C GLY A 109 17.82 -13.27 24.67
N ASP A 110 18.53 -12.16 24.45
CA ASP A 110 18.08 -11.07 23.58
C ASP A 110 18.10 -11.52 22.11
N TRP A 111 19.12 -12.30 21.73
CA TRP A 111 19.23 -12.87 20.38
C TRP A 111 18.13 -13.88 20.05
N VAL A 112 17.66 -14.63 21.05
CA VAL A 112 16.50 -15.52 20.88
C VAL A 112 15.25 -14.70 20.57
N ARG A 113 15.01 -13.59 21.28
CA ARG A 113 13.85 -12.70 21.02
C ARG A 113 13.93 -12.04 19.65
N VAL A 114 15.11 -11.51 19.29
CA VAL A 114 15.37 -10.93 17.96
C VAL A 114 15.11 -11.96 16.87
N GLY A 115 15.59 -13.19 17.03
CA GLY A 115 15.38 -14.28 16.08
C GLY A 115 13.89 -14.65 15.93
N LEU A 116 13.16 -14.75 17.04
CA LEU A 116 11.73 -15.06 17.03
C LEU A 116 10.89 -13.96 16.36
N LEU A 117 11.08 -12.70 16.76
CA LEU A 117 10.31 -11.57 16.22
C LEU A 117 10.71 -11.25 14.78
N GLY A 118 12.00 -11.34 14.46
CA GLY A 118 12.50 -11.20 13.08
C GLY A 118 11.95 -12.30 12.17
N GLY A 119 11.96 -13.56 12.64
CA GLY A 119 11.35 -14.68 11.92
C GLY A 119 9.85 -14.49 11.70
N LEU A 120 9.13 -14.00 12.72
CA LEU A 120 7.71 -13.69 12.62
C LEU A 120 7.46 -12.55 11.61
N ALA A 121 8.25 -11.48 11.63
CA ALA A 121 8.14 -10.37 10.68
C ALA A 121 8.30 -10.86 9.23
N ILE A 122 9.26 -11.76 8.97
CA ILE A 122 9.47 -12.37 7.65
C ILE A 122 8.27 -13.25 7.25
N ALA A 123 7.78 -14.09 8.16
CA ALA A 123 6.62 -14.94 7.92
C ALA A 123 5.35 -14.11 7.61
N LEU A 124 5.16 -13.01 8.35
CA LEU A 124 4.08 -12.05 8.14
C LEU A 124 4.21 -11.33 6.79
N ALA A 125 5.42 -10.94 6.37
CA ALA A 125 5.66 -10.37 5.05
C ALA A 125 5.29 -11.34 3.92
N ALA A 126 5.60 -12.63 4.08
CA ALA A 126 5.19 -13.66 3.13
C ALA A 126 3.66 -13.89 3.12
N ALA A 127 3.01 -13.85 4.29
CA ALA A 127 1.57 -14.02 4.43
C ALA A 127 0.74 -12.81 4.00
N ALA A 128 1.34 -11.61 3.99
CA ALA A 128 0.68 -10.33 3.67
C ALA A 128 0.04 -10.31 2.28
N VAL A 129 0.60 -11.09 1.35
CA VAL A 129 0.08 -11.23 -0.03
C VAL A 129 -1.32 -11.86 -0.04
N ARG A 130 -1.61 -12.77 0.91
CA ARG A 130 -2.87 -13.54 0.93
C ARG A 130 -3.84 -13.08 2.02
N ARG A 131 -3.32 -12.63 3.17
CA ARG A 131 -4.13 -12.36 4.38
C ARG A 131 -3.69 -11.06 5.09
N PRO A 132 -3.73 -9.90 4.42
CA PRO A 132 -3.13 -8.67 4.95
C PRO A 132 -3.76 -8.15 6.25
N LEU A 133 -5.08 -8.31 6.45
CA LEU A 133 -5.75 -7.90 7.70
C LEU A 133 -5.34 -8.79 8.89
N LEU A 134 -5.24 -10.09 8.66
CA LEU A 134 -4.77 -11.03 9.68
C LEU A 134 -3.32 -10.74 10.05
N VAL A 135 -2.48 -10.38 9.07
CA VAL A 135 -1.09 -10.01 9.32
C VAL A 135 -0.97 -8.78 10.23
N ALA A 136 -1.74 -7.72 9.96
CA ALA A 136 -1.74 -6.54 10.83
C ALA A 136 -2.20 -6.88 12.26
N GLY A 137 -3.25 -7.70 12.39
CA GLY A 137 -3.73 -8.16 13.70
C GLY A 137 -2.71 -9.01 14.46
N VAL A 138 -2.03 -9.94 13.78
CA VAL A 138 -0.99 -10.79 14.39
C VAL A 138 0.23 -9.97 14.81
N ALA A 139 0.64 -8.97 14.03
CA ALA A 139 1.75 -8.08 14.41
C ALA A 139 1.44 -7.34 15.72
N VAL A 140 0.24 -6.74 15.82
CA VAL A 140 -0.21 -6.04 17.04
C VAL A 140 -0.27 -6.99 18.24
N LEU A 141 -0.84 -8.20 18.06
CA LEU A 141 -0.93 -9.20 19.11
C LEU A 141 0.44 -9.72 19.57
N ALA A 142 1.40 -9.87 18.64
CA ALA A 142 2.75 -10.31 18.96
C ALA A 142 3.48 -9.29 19.83
N THR A 143 3.40 -8.00 19.49
CA THR A 143 4.00 -6.92 20.29
C THR A 143 3.31 -6.80 21.65
N LEU A 144 2.00 -7.00 21.72
CA LEU A 144 1.26 -7.02 22.99
C LEU A 144 1.70 -8.18 23.89
N ALA A 145 1.82 -9.39 23.33
CA ALA A 145 2.24 -10.57 24.07
C ALA A 145 3.69 -10.44 24.58
N ALA A 146 4.59 -9.88 23.76
CA ALA A 146 5.95 -9.56 24.17
C ALA A 146 5.96 -8.55 25.34
N GLY A 147 5.07 -7.55 25.29
CA GLY A 147 4.93 -6.56 26.35
C GLY A 147 4.45 -7.14 27.69
N LEU A 148 3.43 -8.01 27.65
CA LEU A 148 2.88 -8.65 28.85
C LEU A 148 3.87 -9.59 29.55
N ALA A 149 4.77 -10.22 28.80
CA ALA A 149 5.76 -11.14 29.34
C ALA A 149 6.86 -10.46 30.18
N ALA A 150 6.97 -9.13 30.14
CA ALA A 150 8.12 -8.42 30.65
C ALA A 150 7.94 -7.75 32.05
N GLY A 151 6.72 -7.64 32.58
CA GLY A 151 6.43 -7.03 33.90
C GLY A 151 6.12 -5.52 33.84
N GLY A 152 6.09 -4.80 34.98
CA GLY A 152 5.80 -3.34 34.95
C GLY A 152 6.24 -2.48 36.16
N THR A 153 6.81 -1.31 35.84
CA THR A 153 7.14 -0.13 36.68
C THR A 153 6.65 1.15 35.96
N PRO A 154 6.67 2.37 36.56
CA PRO A 154 6.07 3.56 35.94
C PRO A 154 6.81 4.09 34.69
N LEU A 155 6.08 4.83 33.85
CA LEU A 155 6.41 5.24 32.48
C LEU A 155 7.55 6.27 32.38
N ALA A 156 8.65 5.92 31.72
CA ALA A 156 9.66 6.90 31.26
C ALA A 156 9.38 7.38 29.82
N GLY A 157 9.03 8.65 29.64
CA GLY A 157 8.57 9.19 28.35
C GLY A 157 9.66 9.44 27.29
N ALA A 158 10.85 9.93 27.68
CA ALA A 158 11.92 10.28 26.74
C ALA A 158 12.51 9.06 25.97
N PRO A 159 12.77 7.91 26.62
CA PRO A 159 13.22 6.69 25.92
C PRO A 159 12.18 6.18 24.91
N GLY A 160 10.89 6.36 25.22
CA GLY A 160 9.80 5.86 24.39
C GLY A 160 9.71 6.48 23.00
N LEU A 161 10.03 7.78 22.87
CA LEU A 161 10.06 8.45 21.57
C LEU A 161 11.16 7.91 20.66
N HIS A 162 12.28 7.45 21.22
CA HIS A 162 13.35 6.82 20.44
C HIS A 162 12.94 5.44 19.91
N CYS A 163 12.24 4.64 20.73
CA CYS A 163 11.64 3.36 20.33
C CYS A 163 10.64 3.57 19.19
N LEU A 164 9.65 4.46 19.38
CA LEU A 164 8.65 4.78 18.37
C LEU A 164 9.29 5.28 17.06
N GLY A 165 10.28 6.16 17.14
CA GLY A 165 11.01 6.65 15.97
C GLY A 165 11.72 5.54 15.20
N THR A 166 12.31 4.56 15.90
CA THR A 166 13.00 3.42 15.30
C THR A 166 12.03 2.48 14.59
N GLU A 167 10.88 2.19 15.20
CA GLU A 167 9.84 1.36 14.59
C GLU A 167 9.23 2.02 13.35
N LEU A 168 8.94 3.32 13.41
CA LEU A 168 8.43 4.08 12.26
C LEU A 168 9.48 4.20 11.15
N ALA A 169 10.77 4.36 11.49
CA ALA A 169 11.85 4.35 10.50
C ALA A 169 11.95 2.99 9.79
N SER A 170 11.89 1.89 10.55
CA SER A 170 11.86 0.53 9.99
C SER A 170 10.64 0.31 9.09
N ALA A 171 9.45 0.73 9.54
CA ALA A 171 8.24 0.69 8.74
C ALA A 171 8.37 1.49 7.43
N ALA A 172 8.91 2.72 7.51
CA ALA A 172 9.13 3.58 6.35
C ALA A 172 10.14 2.97 5.36
N MET A 173 11.20 2.34 5.84
CA MET A 173 12.17 1.63 4.98
C MET A 173 11.50 0.49 4.22
N VAL A 174 10.72 -0.35 4.89
CA VAL A 174 10.01 -1.48 4.26
C VAL A 174 8.95 -0.98 3.27
N LEU A 175 8.19 0.05 3.64
CA LEU A 175 7.21 0.68 2.74
C LEU A 175 7.88 1.31 1.52
N GLY A 176 8.99 2.03 1.70
CA GLY A 176 9.75 2.67 0.64
C GLY A 176 10.36 1.67 -0.33
N ALA A 177 10.95 0.59 0.17
CA ALA A 177 11.46 -0.51 -0.65
C ALA A 177 10.33 -1.22 -1.41
N GLY A 178 9.21 -1.48 -0.73
CA GLY A 178 8.00 -2.02 -1.36
C GLY A 178 7.47 -1.12 -2.47
N TRP A 179 7.43 0.20 -2.24
CA TRP A 179 7.03 1.19 -3.24
C TRP A 179 8.00 1.25 -4.44
N LEU A 180 9.31 1.23 -4.20
CA LEU A 180 10.32 1.21 -5.26
C LEU A 180 10.22 -0.06 -6.12
N ALA A 181 9.89 -1.20 -5.51
CA ALA A 181 9.70 -2.46 -6.22
C ALA A 181 8.45 -2.48 -7.13
N ILE A 182 7.47 -1.59 -6.88
CA ILE A 182 6.17 -1.58 -7.58
C ILE A 182 5.92 -0.33 -8.43
N ARG A 183 6.74 0.72 -8.31
CA ARG A 183 6.53 2.00 -9.01
C ARG A 183 6.49 1.90 -10.54
N GLY A 184 6.95 0.80 -11.13
CA GLY A 184 6.89 0.51 -12.57
C GLY A 184 5.85 -0.54 -12.97
N GLY A 185 5.02 -1.02 -12.03
CA GLY A 185 4.00 -2.04 -12.26
C GLY A 185 2.67 -1.46 -12.75
N GLY A 186 1.92 -2.25 -13.55
CA GLY A 186 0.62 -1.85 -14.09
C GLY A 186 -0.53 -1.88 -13.07
N THR A 187 -0.30 -2.46 -11.89
CA THR A 187 -1.33 -2.59 -10.85
C THR A 187 -0.96 -1.84 -9.58
N ARG A 188 -1.92 -1.15 -8.95
CA ARG A 188 -1.68 -0.49 -7.66
C ARG A 188 -1.71 -1.53 -6.53
N PRO A 189 -0.84 -1.43 -5.52
CA PRO A 189 -0.92 -2.29 -4.34
C PRO A 189 -2.24 -2.05 -3.60
N ALA A 190 -2.85 -3.13 -3.09
CA ALA A 190 -3.99 -3.01 -2.20
C ALA A 190 -3.56 -2.27 -0.92
N ARG A 191 -4.43 -1.38 -0.39
CA ARG A 191 -4.16 -0.64 0.86
C ARG A 191 -3.77 -1.57 2.01
N SER A 192 -4.44 -2.72 2.07
CA SER A 192 -4.20 -3.74 3.07
C SER A 192 -2.79 -4.36 2.96
N ALA A 193 -2.23 -4.51 1.76
CA ALA A 193 -0.86 -5.00 1.56
C ALA A 193 0.18 -3.98 2.05
N LEU A 194 -0.08 -2.68 1.87
CA LEU A 194 0.77 -1.62 2.39
C LEU A 194 0.69 -1.55 3.93
N ALA A 195 -0.50 -1.66 4.49
CA ALA A 195 -0.69 -1.75 5.94
C ALA A 195 0.08 -2.94 6.56
N ALA A 196 0.00 -4.11 5.92
CA ALA A 196 0.71 -5.31 6.34
C ALA A 196 2.24 -5.16 6.20
N ALA A 197 2.72 -4.51 5.14
CA ALA A 197 4.15 -4.21 4.97
C ALA A 197 4.66 -3.21 6.02
N GLY A 198 3.89 -2.17 6.33
CA GLY A 198 4.20 -1.22 7.41
C GLY A 198 4.25 -1.89 8.77
N ALA A 199 3.27 -2.76 9.08
CA ALA A 199 3.25 -3.53 10.32
C ALA A 199 4.44 -4.51 10.43
N ALA A 200 4.77 -5.22 9.34
CA ALA A 200 5.92 -6.12 9.32
C ALA A 200 7.25 -5.37 9.48
N GLY A 201 7.38 -4.18 8.87
CA GLY A 201 8.52 -3.31 9.07
C GLY A 201 8.63 -2.80 10.50
N ALA A 202 7.53 -2.32 11.10
CA ALA A 202 7.54 -1.91 12.49
C ALA A 202 7.92 -3.05 13.44
N LEU A 203 7.39 -4.27 13.21
CA LEU A 203 7.75 -5.46 13.98
C LEU A 203 9.24 -5.85 13.83
N ALA A 204 9.84 -5.62 12.67
CA ALA A 204 11.28 -5.81 12.49
C ALA A 204 12.10 -4.79 13.31
N GLY A 205 11.60 -3.57 13.48
CA GLY A 205 12.18 -2.57 14.38
C GLY A 205 12.03 -2.98 15.85
N ASP A 206 10.82 -3.39 16.25
CA ASP A 206 10.51 -3.90 17.59
C ASP A 206 11.44 -5.07 17.97
N ALA A 207 11.69 -6.02 17.05
CA ALA A 207 12.59 -7.14 17.26
C ALA A 207 13.99 -6.71 17.76
N ALA A 208 14.54 -5.63 17.23
CA ALA A 208 15.83 -5.11 17.66
C ALA A 208 15.75 -4.24 18.93
N LEU A 209 14.62 -3.56 19.14
CA LEU A 209 14.38 -2.81 20.36
C LEU A 209 14.22 -3.75 21.56
N GLN A 210 13.72 -4.97 21.40
CA GLN A 210 13.74 -5.98 22.48
C GLN A 210 15.16 -6.33 22.96
N ALA A 211 16.20 -6.07 22.18
CA ALA A 211 17.58 -6.28 22.60
C ALA A 211 18.27 -5.00 23.13
N THR A 212 17.64 -3.82 22.95
CA THR A 212 18.31 -2.53 23.19
C THR A 212 17.52 -1.54 24.04
N CYS A 213 16.22 -1.76 24.22
CA CYS A 213 15.35 -0.94 25.02
C CYS A 213 15.57 -1.27 26.51
N GLY A 214 16.10 -0.31 27.26
CA GLY A 214 16.28 -0.44 28.71
C GLY A 214 14.95 -0.50 29.49
N ALA A 215 13.85 -0.07 28.88
CA ALA A 215 12.50 -0.08 29.45
C ALA A 215 11.66 -1.28 28.96
N GLN A 216 12.28 -2.31 28.39
CA GLN A 216 11.58 -3.48 27.87
C GLN A 216 10.79 -4.27 28.94
N ALA A 217 11.04 -4.03 30.24
CA ALA A 217 10.29 -4.59 31.36
C ALA A 217 9.16 -3.69 31.86
N GLU A 218 8.93 -2.54 31.21
CA GLU A 218 7.89 -1.59 31.58
C GLU A 218 6.66 -1.77 30.69
N LEU A 219 5.66 -2.52 31.15
CA LEU A 219 4.41 -2.73 30.39
C LEU A 219 3.81 -1.45 29.79
N PRO A 220 3.72 -0.31 30.53
CA PRO A 220 3.18 0.91 29.95
C PRO A 220 4.03 1.48 28.79
N HIS A 221 5.35 1.29 28.82
CA HIS A 221 6.26 1.67 27.73
C HIS A 221 6.01 0.80 26.49
N LEU A 222 5.91 -0.51 26.69
CA LEU A 222 5.68 -1.49 25.62
C LEU A 222 4.34 -1.24 24.92
N LEU A 223 3.28 -0.97 25.67
CA LEU A 223 1.96 -0.65 25.11
C LEU A 223 1.96 0.67 24.34
N ALA A 224 2.51 1.74 24.93
CA ALA A 224 2.44 3.08 24.34
C ALA A 224 3.35 3.23 23.11
N PHE A 225 4.57 2.70 23.19
CA PHE A 225 5.59 2.97 22.17
C PHE A 225 5.74 1.84 21.18
N HIS A 226 5.77 0.57 21.63
CA HIS A 226 5.99 -0.57 20.74
C HIS A 226 4.70 -1.01 20.05
N VAL A 227 3.66 -1.36 20.82
CA VAL A 227 2.35 -1.72 20.26
C VAL A 227 1.76 -0.53 19.51
N GLY A 228 1.86 0.67 20.12
CA GLY A 228 1.44 1.92 19.52
C GLY A 228 2.16 2.23 18.21
N GLY A 229 3.48 1.99 18.12
CA GLY A 229 4.26 2.23 16.89
C GLY A 229 3.88 1.29 15.75
N VAL A 230 3.70 0.00 16.02
CA VAL A 230 3.22 -0.98 15.03
C VAL A 230 1.82 -0.61 14.53
N LEU A 231 0.91 -0.27 15.44
CA LEU A 231 -0.45 0.15 15.09
C LEU A 231 -0.44 1.45 14.26
N LEU A 232 0.34 2.45 14.68
CA LEU A 232 0.48 3.71 13.99
C LEU A 232 1.04 3.53 12.59
N ALA A 233 2.06 2.68 12.42
CA ALA A 233 2.61 2.34 11.11
C ALA A 233 1.56 1.71 10.19
N ALA A 234 0.76 0.77 10.69
CA ALA A 234 -0.31 0.12 9.94
C ALA A 234 -1.41 1.11 9.52
N VAL A 235 -1.82 2.00 10.42
CA VAL A 235 -2.83 3.04 10.15
C VAL A 235 -2.29 4.08 9.17
N ALA A 236 -1.08 4.59 9.39
CA ALA A 236 -0.44 5.58 8.53
C ALA A 236 -0.29 5.06 7.09
N ALA A 237 0.16 3.81 6.91
CA ALA A 237 0.23 3.17 5.61
C ALA A 237 -1.15 3.03 4.94
N SER A 238 -2.21 2.79 5.72
CA SER A 238 -3.58 2.69 5.21
C SER A 238 -4.18 4.04 4.78
N VAL A 239 -3.84 5.12 5.49
CA VAL A 239 -4.40 6.46 5.28
C VAL A 239 -3.62 7.25 4.23
N LEU A 240 -2.29 7.32 4.34
CA LEU A 240 -1.45 8.15 3.48
C LEU A 240 -1.41 7.67 2.02
N LEU A 241 -1.65 6.37 1.81
CA LEU A 241 -1.63 5.75 0.48
C LEU A 241 -3.05 5.56 -0.08
N ARG A 242 -4.02 6.31 0.45
CA ARG A 242 -5.37 6.38 -0.11
C ARG A 242 -5.24 6.99 -1.52
N PRO A 243 -5.67 6.30 -2.60
CA PRO A 243 -5.77 6.94 -3.89
C PRO A 243 -6.66 8.18 -3.72
N ARG A 244 -6.12 9.35 -4.07
CA ARG A 244 -6.93 10.56 -4.20
C ARG A 244 -8.07 10.18 -5.14
N GLN A 245 -9.30 10.20 -4.63
CA GLN A 245 -10.43 10.16 -5.54
C GLN A 245 -10.22 11.33 -6.50
N PRO A 246 -10.32 11.13 -7.82
CA PRO A 246 -10.38 12.26 -8.71
C PRO A 246 -11.48 13.17 -8.17
N ALA A 247 -11.16 14.45 -7.95
CA ALA A 247 -12.16 15.42 -7.54
C ALA A 247 -13.32 15.25 -8.53
N ALA A 248 -14.54 15.05 -8.02
CA ALA A 248 -15.72 15.07 -8.87
C ALA A 248 -15.70 16.43 -9.57
N ALA A 249 -15.42 16.39 -10.87
CA ALA A 249 -15.38 17.55 -11.74
C ALA A 249 -16.80 17.92 -12.16
#